data_AF-A0A7C6RA35-F1
#
_entry.id   AF-A0A7C6RA35-F1
#
_cell.length_a   1.000
_cell.length_b   1.000
_cell.length_c   1.000
_cell.angle_alpha   90.00
_cell.angle_beta   90.00
_cell.angle_gamma   90.00
#
_symmetry.space_group_name_H-M   'P 1'
#
loop_
_entity.id
_entity.type
_entity.pdbx_description
1 polymer ?
#
loop_
_entity_poly.entity_id
_entity_poly.type
_entity_poly.pdbx_seq_one_letter_code
_entity_poly.pdbx_strand_id
1 'polypeptide(L)'
;MTEVPAVIRHMTPVEVIEAQLSENLNRSDLAPSEEVRAIERLMSLDAGLTPAKLCRRIGKSQAWVRTRMAVTVLPEQWRTALDRGELTLAAAEAAATVADLGPEHLDNVCAQLAGRSWGDPARTVANYRDDLRRADSYQRAVARAQAKHPTVFTSEDPPPDKTKRLGELFDAEAAQAHRTEPCHAVVVRRVGWGDGADQFEVCTDPRRHRPGRSNAGSDLTADNTRPAAPGGDTSHAKRKG
;
A
#
# COMPACT_ATOMS: atom_id res chain seq x y z
N MET A 1 58.27 29.39 16.60
CA MET A 1 57.92 29.39 15.16
C MET A 1 56.46 29.80 15.09
N THR A 2 56.18 30.99 14.57
CA THR A 2 54.84 31.65 14.64
C THR A 2 54.27 32.02 13.27
N GLU A 3 54.93 31.62 12.18
CA GLU A 3 54.51 31.95 10.81
C GLU A 3 54.40 30.67 9.97
N VAL A 4 53.33 30.59 9.16
CA VAL A 4 53.02 29.48 8.25
C VAL A 4 52.83 30.05 6.83
N PRO A 5 53.36 29.38 5.79
CA PRO A 5 53.18 29.82 4.40
C PRO A 5 51.70 29.71 4.00
N ALA A 6 51.16 30.77 3.38
CA ALA A 6 49.77 30.85 2.96
C ALA A 6 49.62 31.54 1.60
N VAL A 7 48.55 31.19 0.87
CA VAL A 7 48.14 31.83 -0.39
C VAL A 7 46.76 32.45 -0.18
N ILE A 8 46.65 33.78 -0.31
CA ILE A 8 45.37 34.49 -0.18
C ILE A 8 44.66 34.51 -1.53
N ARG A 9 43.42 34.03 -1.58
CA ARG A 9 42.55 34.06 -2.76
C ARG A 9 41.21 34.68 -2.41
N HIS A 10 40.68 35.54 -3.28
CA HIS A 10 39.32 36.07 -3.14
C HIS A 10 38.33 35.12 -3.81
N MET A 11 37.34 34.65 -3.06
CA MET A 11 36.35 33.69 -3.53
C MET A 11 34.97 34.10 -3.02
N THR A 12 33.95 33.94 -3.87
CA THR A 12 32.55 34.07 -3.48
C THR A 12 32.14 32.94 -2.53
N PRO A 13 31.05 33.09 -1.75
CA PRO A 13 30.57 32.01 -0.89
C PRO A 13 30.31 30.69 -1.63
N VAL A 14 29.85 30.77 -2.89
CA VAL A 14 29.62 29.60 -3.74
C VAL A 14 30.95 28.94 -4.10
N GLU A 15 31.93 29.71 -4.57
CA GLU A 15 33.27 29.19 -4.90
C GLU A 15 33.98 28.59 -3.67
N VAL A 16 33.78 29.15 -2.48
CA VAL A 16 34.32 28.60 -1.23
C VAL A 16 33.77 27.20 -0.98
N ILE A 17 32.45 27.02 -1.05
CA ILE A 17 31.82 25.71 -0.81
C ILE A 17 32.26 24.70 -1.88
N GLU A 18 32.38 25.12 -3.13
CA GLU A 18 32.82 24.24 -4.22
C GLU A 18 34.28 23.82 -4.10
N ALA A 19 35.16 24.73 -3.67
CA ALA A 19 36.55 24.41 -3.40
C ALA A 19 36.65 23.43 -2.23
N GLN A 20 35.91 23.66 -1.14
CA GLN A 20 35.84 22.74 0.00
C GLN A 20 35.32 21.36 -0.43
N LEU A 21 34.25 21.33 -1.23
CA LEU A 21 33.69 20.08 -1.71
C LEU A 21 34.70 19.35 -2.61
N SER A 22 35.34 20.05 -3.55
CA SER A 22 36.32 19.46 -4.46
C SER A 22 37.56 18.92 -3.74
N GLU A 23 38.11 19.67 -2.77
CA GLU A 23 39.28 19.25 -2.01
C GLU A 23 38.97 18.01 -1.16
N ASN A 24 37.89 18.04 -0.38
CA ASN A 24 37.55 16.92 0.49
C ASN A 24 37.14 15.68 -0.31
N LEU A 25 36.48 15.84 -1.46
CA LEU A 25 36.12 14.74 -2.35
C LEU A 25 37.33 14.09 -3.03
N ASN A 26 38.46 14.78 -3.15
CA ASN A 26 39.71 14.20 -3.62
C ASN A 26 40.43 13.42 -2.50
N ARG A 27 40.13 13.74 -1.24
CA ARG A 27 40.67 13.07 -0.05
C ARG A 27 39.78 11.93 0.46
N SER A 28 38.51 11.89 0.02
CA SER A 28 37.46 10.98 0.50
C SER A 28 37.12 11.21 1.99
N ASP A 29 37.20 12.46 2.44
CA ASP A 29 37.07 12.83 3.85
C ASP A 29 35.61 13.14 4.28
N LEU A 30 34.69 13.32 3.33
CA LEU A 30 33.29 13.68 3.64
C LEU A 30 32.42 12.43 3.82
N ALA A 31 31.60 12.45 4.86
CA ALA A 31 30.46 11.56 4.97
C ALA A 31 29.38 11.96 3.96
N PRO A 32 28.54 11.02 3.48
CA PRO A 32 27.46 11.31 2.55
C PRO A 32 26.54 12.47 2.99
N SER A 33 26.20 12.57 4.27
CA SER A 33 25.36 13.66 4.79
C SER A 33 26.02 15.03 4.66
N GLU A 34 27.35 15.10 4.81
CA GLU A 34 28.11 16.35 4.66
C GLU A 34 28.17 16.79 3.19
N GLU A 35 28.33 15.85 2.26
CA GLU A 35 28.21 16.12 0.81
C GLU A 35 26.84 16.72 0.48
N VAL A 36 25.77 16.13 1.02
CA VAL A 36 24.38 16.57 0.80
C VAL A 36 24.16 17.97 1.38
N ARG A 37 24.62 18.24 2.61
CA ARG A 37 24.52 19.57 3.25
C ARG A 37 25.28 20.65 2.45
N ALA A 38 26.45 20.33 1.93
CA ALA A 38 27.21 21.25 1.08
C ALA A 38 26.44 21.57 -0.21
N ILE A 39 25.84 20.55 -0.84
CA ILE A 39 25.03 20.69 -2.05
C ILE A 39 23.75 21.48 -1.80
N GLU A 40 23.06 21.27 -0.68
CA GLU A 40 21.91 22.09 -0.28
C GLU A 40 22.28 23.55 -0.14
N ARG A 41 23.42 23.83 0.49
CA ARG A 41 23.90 25.20 0.64
C ARG A 41 24.19 25.82 -0.72
N LEU A 42 24.79 25.09 -1.67
CA LEU A 42 24.97 25.55 -3.04
C LEU A 42 23.64 25.83 -3.73
N MET A 43 22.67 24.93 -3.62
CA MET A 43 21.32 25.11 -4.19
C MET A 43 20.60 26.34 -3.62
N SER A 44 20.82 26.65 -2.33
CA SER A 44 20.25 27.83 -1.68
C SER A 44 20.87 29.15 -2.15
N LEU A 45 22.13 29.12 -2.59
CA LEU A 45 22.89 30.31 -3.03
C LEU A 45 22.81 30.52 -4.55
N ASP A 46 22.55 29.47 -5.32
CA ASP A 46 22.42 29.49 -6.78
C ASP A 46 21.12 28.79 -7.21
N ALA A 47 20.05 29.57 -7.33
CA ALA A 47 18.74 29.06 -7.76
C ALA A 47 18.76 28.45 -9.18
N GLY A 48 19.78 28.74 -9.98
CA GLY A 48 19.97 28.18 -11.31
C GLY A 48 20.92 26.98 -11.35
N LEU A 49 21.31 26.43 -10.20
CA LEU A 49 22.24 25.32 -10.10
C LEU A 49 21.61 24.05 -10.67
N THR A 50 22.22 23.52 -11.72
CA THR A 50 21.82 22.24 -12.32
C THR A 50 22.88 21.17 -12.07
N PRO A 51 22.53 19.88 -12.13
CA PRO A 51 23.51 18.81 -12.01
C PRO A 51 24.67 18.96 -13.01
N ALA A 52 24.37 19.43 -14.23
CA ALA A 52 25.37 19.67 -15.27
C ALA A 52 26.32 20.83 -14.93
N LYS A 53 25.80 21.93 -14.36
CA LYS A 53 26.64 23.05 -13.92
C LYS A 53 27.54 22.63 -12.77
N LEU A 54 26.99 21.99 -11.75
CA LEU A 54 27.75 21.58 -10.57
C LEU A 54 28.82 20.53 -10.92
N CYS A 55 28.48 19.53 -11.74
CA CYS A 55 29.40 18.52 -12.26
C CYS A 55 30.68 19.14 -12.87
N ARG A 56 30.52 20.18 -13.70
CA ARG A 56 31.67 20.89 -14.32
C ARG A 56 32.53 21.63 -13.30
N ARG A 57 31.95 22.11 -12.20
CA ARG A 57 32.62 22.92 -11.18
C ARG A 57 33.42 22.06 -10.20
N ILE A 58 32.89 20.90 -9.81
CA ILE A 58 33.51 20.03 -8.79
C ILE A 58 34.20 18.78 -9.34
N GLY A 59 34.18 18.57 -10.66
CA GLY A 59 34.89 17.46 -11.32
C GLY A 59 34.33 16.06 -11.03
N LYS A 60 33.05 15.94 -10.63
CA LYS A 60 32.36 14.65 -10.43
C LYS A 60 31.41 14.34 -11.57
N SER A 61 30.96 13.09 -11.68
CA SER A 61 29.99 12.71 -12.71
C SER A 61 28.61 13.33 -12.46
N GLN A 62 27.83 13.55 -13.52
CA GLN A 62 26.46 14.03 -13.38
C GLN A 62 25.58 13.08 -12.55
N ALA A 63 25.81 11.77 -12.66
CA ALA A 63 25.10 10.77 -11.87
C ALA A 63 25.39 10.96 -10.38
N TRP A 64 26.66 11.12 -10.00
CA TRP A 64 27.06 11.40 -8.63
C TRP A 64 26.35 12.63 -8.09
N VAL A 65 26.36 13.74 -8.84
CA VAL A 65 25.70 14.99 -8.45
C VAL A 65 24.19 14.83 -8.32
N ARG A 66 23.54 14.18 -9.29
CA ARG A 66 22.09 13.98 -9.29
C ARG A 66 21.62 13.21 -8.05
N THR A 67 22.30 12.12 -7.71
CA THR A 67 22.02 11.34 -6.50
C THR A 67 22.06 12.23 -5.26
N ARG A 68 23.12 13.03 -5.08
CA ARG A 68 23.25 13.90 -3.89
C ARG A 68 22.23 15.02 -3.86
N MET A 69 21.92 15.63 -5.01
CA MET A 69 20.86 16.63 -5.11
C MET A 69 19.48 16.03 -4.79
N ALA A 70 19.20 14.81 -5.23
CA ALA A 70 17.91 14.15 -4.99
C ALA A 70 17.69 13.88 -3.49
N VAL A 71 18.72 13.47 -2.76
CA VAL A 71 18.60 13.10 -1.34
C VAL A 71 18.59 14.28 -0.37
N THR A 72 18.66 15.53 -0.88
CA THR A 72 18.47 16.75 -0.07
C THR A 72 17.09 16.79 0.58
N VAL A 73 16.09 16.10 0.02
CA VAL A 73 14.75 16.00 0.63
C VAL A 73 14.72 15.09 1.87
N LEU A 74 15.79 14.33 2.15
CA LEU A 74 15.78 13.39 3.26
C LEU A 74 15.83 14.09 4.62
N PRO A 75 14.96 13.69 5.57
CA PRO A 75 15.09 14.02 6.98
C PRO A 75 16.44 13.61 7.58
N GLU A 76 16.86 14.30 8.64
CA GLU A 76 18.17 14.11 9.28
C GLU A 76 18.44 12.66 9.69
N GLN A 77 17.43 11.97 10.24
CA GLN A 77 17.55 10.56 10.66
C GLN A 77 18.02 9.63 9.53
N TRP A 78 17.59 9.89 8.30
CA TRP A 78 18.00 9.09 7.13
C TRP A 78 19.35 9.51 6.59
N ARG A 79 19.77 10.76 6.79
CA ARG A 79 21.15 11.19 6.51
C ARG A 79 22.13 10.53 7.46
N THR A 80 21.80 10.45 8.75
CA THR A 80 22.59 9.69 9.72
C THR A 80 22.63 8.19 9.35
N ALA A 81 21.55 7.64 8.80
CA ALA A 81 21.54 6.27 8.28
C ALA A 81 22.45 6.07 7.04
N LEU A 82 22.55 7.08 6.16
CA LEU A 82 23.51 7.09 5.05
C LEU A 82 24.95 7.03 5.56
N ASP A 83 25.28 7.86 6.55
CA ASP A 83 26.64 7.93 7.12
C ASP A 83 27.05 6.61 7.79
N ARG A 84 26.08 5.93 8.42
CA ARG A 84 26.27 4.61 9.04
C ARG A 84 26.25 3.46 8.03
N GLY A 85 25.98 3.72 6.75
CA GLY A 85 25.85 2.71 5.70
C GLY A 85 24.61 1.82 5.83
N GLU A 86 23.66 2.17 6.69
CA GLU A 86 22.40 1.43 6.89
C GLU A 86 21.42 1.68 5.73
N LEU A 87 21.50 2.86 5.11
CA LEU A 87 20.79 3.21 3.90
C LEU A 87 21.83 3.50 2.81
N THR A 88 21.69 2.90 1.63
CA THR A 88 22.60 3.20 0.52
C THR A 88 22.16 4.48 -0.20
N LEU A 89 23.08 5.18 -0.85
CA LEU A 89 22.74 6.36 -1.66
C LEU A 89 21.77 6.05 -2.80
N ALA A 90 21.87 4.87 -3.41
CA ALA A 90 20.93 4.43 -4.44
C ALA A 90 19.52 4.20 -3.86
N ALA A 91 19.43 3.61 -2.66
CA ALA A 91 18.17 3.45 -1.96
C ALA A 91 17.56 4.81 -1.55
N ALA A 92 18.39 5.71 -1.06
CA ALA A 92 17.99 7.09 -0.74
C ALA A 92 17.50 7.87 -1.96
N GLU A 93 18.20 7.77 -3.11
CA GLU A 93 17.76 8.41 -4.37
C GLU A 93 16.41 7.85 -4.83
N ALA A 94 16.21 6.53 -4.73
CA ALA A 94 14.92 5.91 -5.03
C ALA A 94 13.83 6.41 -4.06
N ALA A 95 14.09 6.42 -2.75
CA ALA A 95 13.14 6.89 -1.74
C ALA A 95 12.77 8.37 -1.95
N ALA A 96 13.72 9.22 -2.32
CA ALA A 96 13.45 10.64 -2.61
C ALA A 96 12.37 10.84 -3.69
N THR A 97 12.16 9.86 -4.59
CA THR A 97 11.09 9.91 -5.59
C THR A 97 9.68 9.77 -5.00
N VAL A 98 9.51 9.44 -3.73
CA VAL A 98 8.20 9.44 -3.03
C VAL A 98 7.98 10.66 -2.14
N ALA A 99 8.91 11.63 -2.14
CA ALA A 99 8.79 12.83 -1.33
C ALA A 99 7.58 13.69 -1.72
N ASP A 100 7.08 13.57 -2.96
CA ASP A 100 5.84 14.19 -3.45
C ASP A 100 4.59 13.68 -2.71
N LEU A 101 4.64 12.47 -2.15
CA LEU A 101 3.53 11.90 -1.38
C LEU A 101 3.50 12.42 0.06
N GLY A 102 4.60 13.00 0.54
CA GLY A 102 4.73 13.56 1.89
C GLY A 102 5.74 12.81 2.79
N PRO A 103 6.07 13.40 3.96
CA PRO A 103 7.16 12.91 4.80
C PRO A 103 6.91 11.51 5.37
N GLU A 104 5.67 11.15 5.69
CA GLU A 104 5.32 9.82 6.21
C GLU A 104 5.62 8.72 5.17
N HIS A 105 5.32 8.96 3.90
CA HIS A 105 5.60 8.02 2.82
C HIS A 105 7.10 7.88 2.55
N LEU A 106 7.84 9.00 2.59
CA LEU A 106 9.29 9.00 2.49
C LEU A 106 9.92 8.18 3.63
N ASP A 107 9.51 8.43 4.87
CA ASP A 107 9.98 7.69 6.04
C ASP A 107 9.69 6.18 5.92
N ASN A 108 8.47 5.81 5.53
CA ASN A 108 8.09 4.41 5.34
C ASN A 108 8.95 3.70 4.28
N VAL A 109 9.21 4.36 3.14
CA VAL A 109 10.02 3.77 2.06
C VAL A 109 11.49 3.68 2.49
N CYS A 110 12.04 4.71 3.12
CA CYS A 110 13.39 4.66 3.67
C CYS A 110 13.53 3.53 4.70
N ALA A 111 12.54 3.32 5.58
CA ALA A 111 12.54 2.24 6.55
C ALA A 111 12.49 0.85 5.89
N GLN A 112 11.75 0.68 4.80
CA GLN A 112 11.74 -0.58 4.05
C GLN A 112 13.08 -0.89 3.38
N LEU A 113 13.79 0.15 2.95
CA LEU A 113 15.07 0.03 2.25
C LEU A 113 16.26 -0.05 3.20
N ALA A 114 16.16 0.51 4.40
CA ALA A 114 17.21 0.47 5.41
C ALA A 114 17.51 -0.97 5.85
N GLY A 115 18.79 -1.29 6.02
CA GLY A 115 19.27 -2.61 6.43
C GLY A 115 19.14 -3.71 5.37
N ARG A 116 18.60 -3.41 4.17
CA ARG A 116 18.58 -4.34 3.04
C ARG A 116 19.75 -4.07 2.12
N SER A 117 20.76 -4.95 2.13
CA SER A 117 21.83 -4.90 1.12
C SER A 117 21.44 -5.61 -0.19
N TRP A 118 20.38 -6.43 -0.17
CA TRP A 118 19.92 -7.21 -1.32
C TRP A 118 18.48 -6.83 -1.68
N GLY A 119 18.31 -6.15 -2.81
CA GLY A 119 17.02 -5.70 -3.31
C GLY A 119 17.18 -4.63 -4.38
N ASP A 120 16.16 -4.45 -5.21
CA ASP A 120 16.08 -3.35 -6.16
C ASP A 120 15.28 -2.21 -5.52
N PRO A 121 15.91 -1.06 -5.20
CA PRO A 121 15.21 0.06 -4.59
C PRO A 121 14.11 0.63 -5.49
N ALA A 122 14.32 0.65 -6.81
CA ALA A 122 13.34 1.16 -7.75
C ALA A 122 12.08 0.29 -7.74
N ARG A 123 12.25 -1.04 -7.69
CA ARG A 123 11.12 -1.97 -7.54
C ARG A 123 10.40 -1.81 -6.20
N THR A 124 11.12 -1.55 -5.12
CA THR A 124 10.50 -1.32 -3.80
C THR A 124 9.60 -0.09 -3.82
N VAL A 125 10.09 1.01 -4.39
CA VAL A 125 9.31 2.23 -4.59
C VAL A 125 8.11 2.00 -5.51
N ALA A 126 8.30 1.28 -6.62
CA ALA A 126 7.22 0.96 -7.56
C ALA A 126 6.10 0.16 -6.87
N ASN A 127 6.46 -0.89 -6.12
CA ASN A 127 5.52 -1.68 -5.35
C ASN A 127 4.77 -0.82 -4.32
N TYR A 128 5.48 0.07 -3.62
CA TYR A 128 4.87 0.97 -2.64
C TYR A 128 3.83 1.90 -3.28
N ARG A 129 4.15 2.53 -4.42
CA ARG A 129 3.21 3.36 -5.18
C ARG A 129 2.01 2.54 -5.68
N ASP A 130 2.25 1.31 -6.11
CA ASP A 130 1.19 0.40 -6.56
C ASP A 130 0.25 0.00 -5.42
N ASP A 131 0.79 -0.27 -4.23
CA ASP A 131 0.01 -0.57 -3.02
C ASP A 131 -0.89 0.60 -2.64
N LEU A 132 -0.37 1.83 -2.63
CA LEU A 132 -1.16 3.04 -2.38
C LEU A 132 -2.27 3.22 -3.40
N ARG A 133 -1.95 3.03 -4.68
CA ARG A 133 -2.94 3.13 -5.77
C ARG A 133 -4.05 2.09 -5.63
N ARG A 134 -3.70 0.83 -5.32
CA ARG A 134 -4.67 -0.25 -5.07
C ARG A 134 -5.52 0.06 -3.84
N ALA A 135 -4.92 0.61 -2.78
CA ALA A 135 -5.63 0.99 -1.58
C ALA A 135 -6.65 2.10 -1.85
N ASP A 136 -6.27 3.16 -2.57
CA ASP A 136 -7.18 4.24 -2.99
C ASP A 136 -8.32 3.70 -3.87
N SER A 137 -7.98 2.91 -4.88
CA SER A 137 -8.96 2.28 -5.78
C SER A 137 -9.98 1.42 -5.01
N TYR A 138 -9.52 0.62 -4.04
CA TYR A 138 -10.38 -0.13 -3.15
C TYR A 138 -11.34 0.76 -2.36
N GLN A 139 -10.82 1.82 -1.72
CA GLN A 139 -11.66 2.75 -0.96
C GLN A 139 -12.71 3.42 -1.85
N ARG A 140 -12.32 3.82 -3.07
CA ARG A 140 -13.25 4.41 -4.05
C ARG A 140 -14.31 3.41 -4.52
N ALA A 141 -13.93 2.15 -4.71
CA ALA A 141 -14.87 1.08 -5.06
C ALA A 141 -15.89 0.83 -3.94
N VAL A 142 -15.43 0.77 -2.68
CA VAL A 142 -16.29 0.65 -1.50
C VAL A 142 -17.26 1.83 -1.41
N ALA A 143 -16.76 3.07 -1.46
CA ALA A 143 -17.60 4.27 -1.40
C ALA A 143 -18.63 4.32 -2.52
N ARG A 144 -18.24 3.96 -3.76
CA ARG A 144 -19.14 3.90 -4.91
C ARG A 144 -20.23 2.83 -4.73
N ALA A 145 -19.87 1.67 -4.19
CA ALA A 145 -20.83 0.60 -3.92
C ALA A 145 -21.82 1.03 -2.82
N GLN A 146 -21.33 1.60 -1.71
CA GLN A 146 -22.16 2.07 -0.60
C GLN A 146 -23.13 3.20 -1.01
N ALA A 147 -22.73 4.05 -1.95
CA ALA A 147 -23.61 5.08 -2.50
C ALA A 147 -24.74 4.53 -3.40
N LYS A 148 -24.58 3.32 -3.95
CA LYS A 148 -25.49 2.74 -4.95
C LYS A 148 -26.36 1.59 -4.42
N HIS A 149 -25.88 0.88 -3.42
CA HIS A 149 -26.49 -0.35 -2.93
C HIS A 149 -26.79 -0.25 -1.43
N PRO A 150 -27.97 -0.73 -0.98
CA PRO A 150 -28.38 -0.64 0.42
C PRO A 150 -27.55 -1.54 1.35
N THR A 151 -26.97 -2.62 0.81
CA THR A 151 -26.15 -3.56 1.59
C THR A 151 -24.86 -3.85 0.82
N VAL A 152 -23.73 -3.49 1.44
CA VAL A 152 -22.39 -3.69 0.89
C VAL A 152 -21.53 -4.34 1.96
N PHE A 153 -20.89 -5.44 1.60
CA PHE A 153 -19.86 -6.10 2.41
C PHE A 153 -18.48 -5.77 1.85
N THR A 154 -17.51 -5.66 2.73
CA THR A 154 -16.13 -5.30 2.40
C THR A 154 -15.17 -6.42 2.78
N SER A 155 -13.87 -6.25 2.51
CA SER A 155 -12.86 -7.15 3.05
C SER A 155 -12.74 -7.09 4.58
N GLU A 156 -13.06 -5.95 5.18
CA GLU A 156 -13.03 -5.73 6.63
C GLU A 156 -14.33 -6.19 7.32
N ASP A 157 -15.47 -6.14 6.61
CA ASP A 157 -16.78 -6.62 7.06
C ASP A 157 -17.35 -7.62 6.04
N PRO A 158 -16.93 -8.90 6.08
CA PRO A 158 -17.28 -9.87 5.06
C PRO A 158 -18.76 -10.32 5.17
N PRO A 159 -19.35 -10.81 4.06
CA PRO A 159 -20.71 -11.32 4.08
C PRO A 159 -20.83 -12.62 4.91
N PRO A 160 -22.04 -13.00 5.36
CA PRO A 160 -22.27 -14.27 6.04
C PRO A 160 -21.82 -15.48 5.20
N ASP A 161 -21.29 -16.54 5.84
CA ASP A 161 -20.74 -17.72 5.15
C ASP A 161 -21.70 -18.41 4.16
N LYS A 162 -23.00 -18.35 4.42
CA LYS A 162 -24.04 -18.94 3.57
C LYS A 162 -24.29 -18.18 2.26
N THR A 163 -23.62 -17.05 2.07
CA THR A 163 -23.78 -16.17 0.90
C THR A 163 -23.31 -16.85 -0.38
N LYS A 164 -24.02 -16.61 -1.50
CA LYS A 164 -23.69 -17.16 -2.82
C LYS A 164 -23.66 -16.06 -3.87
N ARG A 165 -22.77 -16.17 -4.86
CA ARG A 165 -22.75 -15.24 -6.01
C ARG A 165 -24.05 -15.38 -6.80
N LEU A 166 -24.57 -14.26 -7.30
CA LEU A 166 -25.82 -14.27 -8.09
C LEU A 166 -25.73 -15.24 -9.27
N GLY A 167 -24.61 -15.25 -10.01
CA GLY A 167 -24.40 -16.15 -11.14
C GLY A 167 -24.29 -17.64 -10.79
N GLU A 168 -24.16 -18.01 -9.51
CA GLU A 168 -24.26 -19.41 -9.07
C GLU A 168 -25.72 -19.85 -8.85
N LEU A 169 -26.64 -18.90 -8.66
CA LEU A 169 -28.03 -19.15 -8.28
C LEU A 169 -29.04 -18.85 -9.39
N PHE A 170 -28.72 -17.89 -10.25
CA PHE A 170 -29.65 -17.29 -11.20
C PHE A 170 -29.01 -17.18 -12.59
N ASP A 171 -29.84 -17.28 -13.62
CA ASP A 171 -29.47 -16.81 -14.95
C ASP A 171 -29.42 -15.27 -15.00
N ALA A 172 -29.07 -14.70 -16.16
CA ALA A 172 -28.89 -13.26 -16.30
C ALA A 172 -30.17 -12.45 -16.01
N GLU A 173 -31.34 -12.96 -16.39
CA GLU A 173 -32.62 -12.28 -16.20
C GLU A 173 -33.06 -12.33 -14.74
N ALA A 174 -33.00 -13.52 -14.12
CA ALA A 174 -33.33 -13.71 -12.72
C ALA A 174 -32.33 -12.98 -11.79
N ALA A 175 -31.04 -12.88 -12.17
CA ALA A 175 -30.06 -12.09 -11.44
C ALA A 175 -30.40 -10.59 -11.46
N GLN A 176 -30.85 -10.06 -12.60
CA GLN A 176 -31.29 -8.67 -12.72
C GLN A 176 -32.52 -8.40 -11.84
N ALA A 177 -33.50 -9.31 -11.84
CA ALA A 177 -34.69 -9.21 -10.99
C ALA A 177 -34.33 -9.30 -9.49
N HIS A 178 -33.38 -10.16 -9.12
CA HIS A 178 -32.94 -10.31 -7.72
C HIS A 178 -32.36 -9.02 -7.13
N ARG A 179 -31.88 -8.05 -7.93
CA ARG A 179 -31.30 -6.79 -7.42
C ARG A 179 -32.25 -5.96 -6.55
N THR A 180 -33.56 -6.16 -6.69
CA THR A 180 -34.57 -5.47 -5.88
C THR A 180 -34.94 -6.23 -4.60
N GLU A 181 -34.44 -7.47 -4.41
CA GLU A 181 -34.73 -8.28 -3.23
C GLU A 181 -33.93 -7.82 -2.00
N PRO A 182 -34.49 -7.88 -0.78
CA PRO A 182 -33.78 -7.50 0.44
C PRO A 182 -32.59 -8.42 0.79
N CYS A 183 -32.50 -9.59 0.17
CA CYS A 183 -31.35 -10.50 0.30
C CYS A 183 -30.25 -10.23 -0.73
N HIS A 184 -30.40 -9.22 -1.59
CA HIS A 184 -29.35 -8.75 -2.48
C HIS A 184 -28.33 -7.90 -1.74
N ALA A 185 -27.06 -8.17 -1.99
CA ALA A 185 -25.96 -7.34 -1.53
C ALA A 185 -24.85 -7.29 -2.58
N VAL A 186 -23.96 -6.31 -2.41
CA VAL A 186 -22.72 -6.21 -3.17
C VAL A 186 -21.55 -6.52 -2.24
N VAL A 187 -20.56 -7.25 -2.75
CA VAL A 187 -19.29 -7.46 -2.06
C VAL A 187 -18.22 -6.71 -2.81
N VAL A 188 -17.45 -5.88 -2.11
CA VAL A 188 -16.23 -5.26 -2.62
C VAL A 188 -15.05 -5.85 -1.86
N ARG A 189 -14.17 -6.55 -2.57
CA ARG A 189 -13.03 -7.26 -1.99
C ARG A 189 -11.72 -6.66 -2.45
N ARG A 190 -10.79 -6.43 -1.52
CA ARG A 190 -9.41 -6.06 -1.84
C ARG A 190 -8.69 -7.24 -2.50
N VAL A 191 -8.00 -6.98 -3.61
CA VAL A 191 -7.24 -7.98 -4.37
C VAL A 191 -5.83 -7.48 -4.68
N GLY A 192 -4.89 -8.41 -4.88
CA GLY A 192 -3.49 -8.09 -5.19
C GLY A 192 -3.20 -7.85 -6.67
N TRP A 193 -4.22 -7.94 -7.53
CA TRP A 193 -4.10 -7.83 -8.99
C TRP A 193 -5.06 -6.78 -9.55
N GLY A 194 -4.86 -6.40 -10.81
CA GLY A 194 -5.67 -5.39 -11.50
C GLY A 194 -5.68 -4.07 -10.73
N ASP A 195 -6.86 -3.45 -10.64
CA ASP A 195 -7.06 -2.16 -9.97
C ASP A 195 -7.11 -2.27 -8.44
N GLY A 196 -6.85 -3.43 -7.84
CA GLY A 196 -6.82 -3.60 -6.37
C GLY A 196 -8.16 -3.86 -5.70
N ALA A 197 -9.25 -3.89 -6.47
CA ALA A 197 -10.60 -4.18 -5.99
C ALA A 197 -11.35 -5.10 -6.96
N ASP A 198 -12.07 -6.08 -6.41
CA ASP A 198 -13.00 -6.97 -7.12
C ASP A 198 -14.40 -6.75 -6.56
N GLN A 199 -15.37 -6.47 -7.42
CA GLN A 199 -16.76 -6.20 -7.04
C GLN A 199 -17.69 -7.23 -7.67
N PHE A 200 -18.56 -7.83 -6.85
CA PHE A 200 -19.53 -8.82 -7.33
C PHE A 200 -20.81 -8.82 -6.50
N GLU A 201 -21.89 -9.29 -7.12
CA GLU A 201 -23.22 -9.33 -6.53
C GLU A 201 -23.48 -10.69 -5.87
N VAL A 202 -24.14 -10.65 -4.70
CA VAL A 202 -24.43 -11.86 -3.92
C VAL A 202 -25.87 -11.89 -3.38
N CYS A 203 -26.33 -13.10 -3.05
CA CYS A 203 -27.54 -13.36 -2.28
C CYS A 203 -27.14 -13.82 -0.87
N THR A 204 -27.59 -13.09 0.16
CA THR A 204 -27.30 -13.36 1.57
C THR A 204 -28.22 -14.40 2.20
N ASP A 205 -29.32 -14.78 1.53
CA ASP A 205 -30.18 -15.90 1.94
C ASP A 205 -30.64 -16.75 0.74
N PRO A 206 -29.73 -17.56 0.14
CA PRO A 206 -30.05 -18.39 -1.03
C PRO A 206 -31.22 -19.35 -0.83
N ARG A 207 -31.54 -19.70 0.43
CA ARG A 207 -32.64 -20.61 0.76
C ARG A 207 -34.02 -20.04 0.38
N ARG A 208 -34.15 -18.72 0.32
CA ARG A 208 -35.37 -18.03 -0.13
C ARG A 208 -35.70 -18.29 -1.61
N HIS A 209 -34.71 -18.72 -2.39
CA HIS A 209 -34.83 -18.93 -3.83
C HIS A 209 -34.76 -20.40 -4.25
N ARG A 210 -34.84 -21.34 -3.30
CA ARG A 210 -34.92 -22.77 -3.65
C ARG A 210 -36.27 -23.05 -4.34
N PRO A 211 -36.28 -23.68 -5.52
CA PRO A 211 -37.53 -24.15 -6.12
C PRO A 211 -38.14 -25.21 -5.18
N GLY A 212 -39.36 -24.99 -4.69
CA GLY A 212 -40.13 -26.02 -3.96
C GLY A 212 -40.64 -25.67 -2.55
N ARG A 213 -40.57 -24.43 -2.07
CA ARG A 213 -41.38 -23.99 -0.92
C ARG A 213 -42.26 -22.80 -1.32
N SER A 214 -43.42 -23.11 -1.89
CA SER A 214 -44.54 -22.18 -1.86
C SER A 214 -44.89 -21.87 -0.40
N ASN A 215 -45.25 -20.62 -0.17
CA ASN A 215 -45.80 -20.11 1.08
C ASN A 215 -47.14 -20.83 1.35
N ALA A 216 -47.12 -21.98 2.02
CA ALA A 216 -48.34 -22.60 2.54
C ALA A 216 -48.69 -21.88 3.85
N GLY A 217 -49.86 -21.23 3.86
CA GLY A 217 -50.34 -20.38 4.92
C GLY A 217 -50.32 -21.04 6.29
N SER A 218 -49.98 -20.24 7.30
CA SER A 218 -50.20 -20.53 8.70
C SER A 218 -51.70 -20.43 9.02
N ASP A 219 -52.47 -21.44 8.66
CA ASP A 219 -53.79 -21.69 9.27
C ASP A 219 -53.62 -22.79 10.31
N LEU A 220 -53.35 -22.36 11.55
CA LEU A 220 -53.41 -23.21 12.73
C LEU A 220 -54.86 -23.35 13.18
N THR A 221 -55.58 -24.29 12.60
CA THR A 221 -56.72 -24.94 13.28
C THR A 221 -56.42 -26.43 13.38
N ALA A 222 -55.73 -26.81 14.46
CA ALA A 222 -55.59 -28.20 14.85
C ALA A 222 -56.86 -28.62 15.61
N ASP A 223 -57.80 -29.22 14.90
CA ASP A 223 -58.86 -30.04 15.49
C ASP A 223 -58.22 -31.38 15.91
N ASN A 224 -58.26 -31.64 17.21
CA ASN A 224 -57.50 -32.68 17.87
C ASN A 224 -58.48 -33.74 18.38
N THR A 225 -58.89 -34.66 17.51
CA THR A 225 -59.70 -35.81 17.93
C THR A 225 -59.25 -37.10 17.24
N ARG A 226 -58.54 -37.97 17.96
CA ARG A 226 -58.58 -39.41 17.72
C ARG A 226 -58.19 -40.21 18.98
N PRO A 227 -58.91 -41.31 19.31
CA PRO A 227 -58.81 -41.97 20.61
C PRO A 227 -57.73 -43.07 20.67
N ALA A 228 -57.30 -43.37 21.91
CA ALA A 228 -56.52 -44.55 22.34
C ALA A 228 -57.31 -45.87 22.10
N ALA A 229 -56.80 -47.10 22.09
CA ALA A 229 -55.58 -47.81 22.56
C ALA A 229 -55.60 -49.21 21.84
N PRO A 230 -55.00 -50.33 22.32
CA PRO A 230 -53.87 -50.57 23.25
C PRO A 230 -52.85 -51.66 22.77
N GLY A 231 -51.67 -51.67 23.42
CA GLY A 231 -51.07 -52.86 24.05
C GLY A 231 -50.43 -53.97 23.20
N GLY A 232 -49.15 -54.27 23.48
CA GLY A 232 -48.49 -55.52 23.07
C GLY A 232 -46.99 -55.54 23.36
N ASP A 233 -46.61 -55.90 24.58
CA ASP A 233 -45.25 -56.24 25.03
C ASP A 233 -44.74 -57.53 24.37
N THR A 234 -43.42 -57.64 24.10
CA THR A 234 -42.55 -58.75 24.53
C THR A 234 -41.09 -58.63 24.06
N SER A 235 -40.18 -58.50 25.04
CA SER A 235 -38.88 -59.19 25.24
C SER A 235 -37.76 -59.25 24.17
N HIS A 236 -36.62 -58.64 24.55
CA HIS A 236 -35.27 -59.23 24.72
C HIS A 236 -34.67 -60.17 23.65
N ALA A 237 -33.52 -59.78 23.06
CA ALA A 237 -32.26 -60.55 23.14
C ALA A 237 -31.07 -59.87 22.43
N LYS A 238 -29.93 -59.84 23.15
CA LYS A 238 -28.56 -59.55 22.69
C LYS A 238 -28.12 -60.47 21.54
N ARG A 239 -27.22 -59.98 20.67
CA ARG A 239 -25.92 -60.64 20.40
C ARG A 239 -24.93 -59.70 19.71
N LYS A 240 -23.74 -59.64 20.31
CA LYS A 240 -22.48 -59.20 19.72
C LYS A 240 -21.99 -60.25 18.70
N GLY A 241 -21.26 -59.78 17.70
CA GLY A 241 -20.43 -60.54 16.77
C GLY A 241 -19.71 -59.54 15.88
#